data_AF-W2T6H1-F1
#
_entry.id   AF-W2T6H1-F1
#
_cell.length_a   1.000
_cell.length_b   1.000
_cell.length_c   1.000
_cell.angle_alpha   90.00
_cell.angle_beta   90.00
_cell.angle_gamma   90.00
#
_symmetry.space_group_name_H-M   'P 1'
#
loop_
_entity.id
_entity.type
_entity.pdbx_description
1 polymer ?
#
loop_
_entity_poly.entity_id
_entity_poly.type
_entity_poly.pdbx_seq_one_letter_code
_entity_poly.pdbx_strand_id
1 'polypeptide(L)'
;MAVFRCSEKLLGPSDQPSCKCVALQYLKLNPENDSVWIGLKLEGSCDPSSRQEHWLDGSDVDFHNWKEWEPNNLNCIEHSVYMDQTGGWYDFPDNESNPFICETKDIFYCPQHAT
;
A
#
# COMPACT_ATOMS: atom_id res chain seq x y z
N MET A 1 -3.20 -4.23 -9.75
CA MET A 1 -2.37 -3.83 -8.60
C MET A 1 -3.36 -3.32 -7.56
N ALA A 2 -3.42 -3.92 -6.37
CA ALA A 2 -4.43 -3.58 -5.35
C ALA A 2 -3.75 -3.32 -4.00
N VAL A 3 -4.51 -2.72 -3.09
CA VAL A 3 -4.07 -1.79 -2.05
C VAL A 3 -3.62 -2.52 -0.77
N PHE A 4 -2.71 -1.94 0.02
CA PHE A 4 -2.62 -2.24 1.45
C PHE A 4 -2.54 -0.95 2.20
N ARG A 5 -3.47 -0.77 3.13
CA ARG A 5 -3.35 0.21 4.19
C ARG A 5 -2.68 -0.47 5.38
N CYS A 6 -1.53 0.01 5.84
CA CYS A 6 -1.21 -0.17 7.25
C CYS A 6 -2.08 0.83 8.05
N SER A 7 -3.41 0.67 8.08
CA SER A 7 -4.26 1.57 8.86
C SER A 7 -4.24 1.12 10.33
N GLU A 8 -3.55 1.85 11.19
CA GLU A 8 -3.75 1.77 12.64
C GLU A 8 -5.05 2.50 13.02
N LYS A 9 -6.22 2.02 12.56
CA LYS A 9 -7.49 2.46 13.15
C LYS A 9 -7.87 1.45 14.23
N LEU A 10 -7.41 1.72 15.46
CA LEU A 10 -7.91 1.06 16.66
C LEU A 10 -9.38 1.43 16.86
N LEU A 11 -10.29 0.69 16.23
CA LEU A 11 -11.73 0.83 16.46
C LEU A 11 -12.24 -0.37 17.25
N GLY A 12 -12.36 -0.17 18.57
CA GLY A 12 -13.31 -0.86 19.44
C GLY A 12 -13.00 -2.31 19.87
N PRO A 13 -13.47 -2.74 21.05
CA PRO A 13 -13.20 -4.07 21.62
C PRO A 13 -14.05 -5.22 21.05
N SER A 14 -14.77 -5.05 19.94
CA SER A 14 -15.61 -6.09 19.32
C SER A 14 -15.29 -6.43 17.86
N ASP A 15 -14.42 -5.66 17.20
CA ASP A 15 -13.92 -5.98 15.87
C ASP A 15 -12.46 -6.37 16.00
N GLN A 16 -12.08 -7.60 15.66
CA GLN A 16 -10.70 -8.05 15.80
C GLN A 16 -9.79 -7.20 14.90
N PRO A 17 -8.93 -6.32 15.44
CA PRO A 17 -7.97 -5.61 14.64
C PRO A 17 -6.75 -6.52 14.52
N SER A 18 -6.76 -7.41 13.54
CA SER A 18 -5.51 -8.03 13.07
C SER A 18 -4.97 -7.26 11.87
N CYS A 19 -4.88 -5.92 11.98
CA CYS A 19 -4.23 -5.05 11.00
C CYS A 19 -2.69 -5.19 11.10
N LYS A 20 -2.16 -6.41 10.98
CA LYS A 20 -0.77 -6.55 10.57
C LYS A 20 -0.69 -6.15 9.10
N CYS A 21 0.24 -5.28 8.76
CA CYS A 21 0.45 -4.91 7.37
C CYS A 21 0.87 -6.15 6.57
N VAL A 22 -0.02 -6.65 5.71
CA VAL A 22 0.22 -7.90 4.95
C VAL A 22 1.45 -7.78 4.07
N ALA A 23 1.76 -6.57 3.58
CA ALA A 23 3.01 -6.29 2.87
C ALA A 23 4.27 -6.55 3.71
N LEU A 24 4.30 -6.05 4.95
CA LEU A 24 5.38 -6.38 5.88
C LEU A 24 5.45 -7.88 6.20
N GLN A 25 4.31 -8.55 6.30
CA GLN A 25 4.28 -10.00 6.54
C GLN A 25 4.82 -10.78 5.33
N TYR A 26 4.44 -10.39 4.11
CA TYR A 26 4.95 -10.96 2.87
C TYR A 26 6.47 -10.85 2.80
N LEU A 27 7.03 -9.66 3.05
CA LEU A 27 8.47 -9.45 3.02
C LEU A 27 9.20 -10.26 4.10
N LYS A 28 8.60 -10.42 5.29
CA LYS A 28 9.16 -11.29 6.34
C LYS A 28 9.15 -12.78 5.98
N LEU A 29 8.18 -13.22 5.18
CA LEU A 29 8.05 -14.61 4.73
C LEU A 29 8.90 -14.90 3.48
N ASN A 30 9.27 -13.87 2.72
CA ASN A 30 10.00 -13.96 1.46
C ASN A 30 11.23 -13.03 1.52
N PRO A 31 12.26 -13.36 2.34
CA PRO A 31 13.38 -12.49 2.65
C PRO A 31 14.32 -12.23 1.45
N GLU A 32 14.13 -12.93 0.34
CA GLU A 32 14.80 -12.66 -0.93
C GLU A 32 14.23 -11.43 -1.66
N ASN A 33 13.08 -10.91 -1.23
CA ASN A 33 12.50 -9.67 -1.73
C ASN A 33 12.79 -8.54 -0.73
N ASP A 34 13.41 -7.46 -1.22
CA ASP A 34 13.70 -6.28 -0.42
C ASP A 34 12.55 -5.27 -0.38
N SER A 35 11.63 -5.38 -1.33
CA SER A 35 10.49 -4.49 -1.45
C SER A 35 9.31 -5.14 -2.15
N VAL A 36 8.17 -4.45 -2.12
CA VAL A 36 6.94 -4.90 -2.77
C VAL A 36 6.08 -3.72 -3.20
N TRP A 37 5.54 -3.77 -4.40
CA TRP A 37 4.60 -2.76 -4.88
C TRP A 37 3.32 -2.75 -4.04
N ILE A 38 2.89 -1.56 -3.65
CA ILE A 38 1.60 -1.29 -3.02
C ILE A 38 0.71 -0.49 -3.98
N GLY A 39 -0.59 -0.43 -3.68
CA GLY A 39 -1.57 0.18 -4.58
C GLY A 39 -1.67 1.71 -4.52
N LEU A 40 -0.70 2.44 -3.96
CA LEU A 40 -0.71 3.91 -3.96
C LEU A 40 -0.13 4.40 -5.29
N LYS A 41 -0.81 5.37 -5.91
CA LYS A 41 -0.36 6.03 -7.14
C LYS A 41 -0.18 7.51 -6.91
N LEU A 42 0.81 8.07 -7.59
CA LEU A 42 1.15 9.49 -7.55
C LEU A 42 1.05 10.09 -8.97
N GLU A 43 0.13 11.01 -9.17
CA GLU A 43 -0.12 11.66 -10.46
C GLU A 43 0.03 13.19 -10.39
N GLY A 44 0.04 13.85 -11.54
CA GLY A 44 0.10 15.30 -11.63
C GLY A 44 1.45 15.83 -12.10
N SER A 45 1.90 16.93 -11.49
CA SER A 45 3.06 17.68 -11.97
C SER A 45 4.41 17.07 -11.55
N CYS A 46 5.49 17.55 -12.17
CA CYS A 46 6.86 17.22 -11.78
C CYS A 46 7.20 17.61 -10.34
N ASP A 47 6.57 18.66 -9.80
CA ASP A 47 6.82 19.13 -8.44
C ASP A 47 6.19 18.16 -7.43
N PRO A 48 6.99 17.46 -6.60
CA PRO A 48 6.50 16.48 -5.64
C PRO A 48 5.42 17.03 -4.70
N SER A 49 5.50 18.31 -4.34
CA SER A 49 4.57 18.95 -3.40
C SER A 49 3.17 19.23 -3.98
N SER A 50 3.03 19.10 -5.30
CA SER A 50 1.80 19.37 -6.04
C SER A 50 1.11 18.11 -6.58
N ARG A 51 1.67 16.94 -6.28
CA ARG A 51 1.19 15.66 -6.79
C ARG A 51 -0.07 15.23 -6.05
N GLN A 52 -0.93 14.52 -6.78
CA GLN A 52 -2.13 13.91 -6.23
C GLN A 52 -1.84 12.46 -5.93
N GLU A 53 -2.22 12.04 -4.72
CA GLU A 53 -2.12 10.67 -4.26
C GLU A 53 -3.49 10.02 -4.29
N HIS A 54 -3.56 8.79 -4.78
CA HIS A 54 -4.78 8.01 -4.71
C HIS A 54 -4.47 6.52 -4.61
N TRP A 55 -5.30 5.81 -3.83
CA TRP A 55 -5.30 4.37 -3.82
C TRP A 55 -6.04 3.82 -5.04
N LEU A 56 -5.55 2.72 -5.62
CA LEU A 56 -6.17 2.09 -6.79
C LEU A 56 -7.59 1.53 -6.55
N ASP A 57 -7.99 1.37 -5.28
CA ASP A 57 -9.35 0.95 -4.90
C ASP A 57 -10.32 2.14 -4.72
N GLY A 58 -9.83 3.38 -4.90
CA GLY A 58 -10.60 4.63 -4.76
C GLY A 58 -10.82 5.08 -3.31
N SER A 59 -10.18 4.44 -2.35
CA SER A 59 -10.31 4.78 -0.94
C SER A 59 -9.48 6.03 -0.57
N ASP A 60 -9.90 6.79 0.45
CA ASP A 60 -9.25 8.06 0.82
C ASP A 60 -7.82 7.87 1.35
N VAL A 61 -6.84 8.68 0.92
CA VAL A 61 -5.48 8.62 1.49
C VAL A 61 -5.48 9.27 2.88
N ASP A 62 -5.56 8.47 3.94
CA ASP A 62 -5.66 8.91 5.34
C ASP A 62 -4.44 8.51 6.21
N PHE A 63 -3.43 7.89 5.61
CA PHE A 63 -2.21 7.45 6.27
C PHE A 63 -1.02 7.48 5.31
N HIS A 64 0.15 7.84 5.86
CA HIS A 64 1.42 7.91 5.14
C HIS A 64 2.53 7.26 5.96
N ASN A 65 3.39 6.49 5.29
CA ASN A 65 4.63 5.97 5.88
C ASN A 65 5.83 6.18 4.95
N TRP A 66 5.89 7.36 4.32
CA TRP A 66 7.02 7.77 3.48
C TRP A 66 8.33 7.67 4.24
N LYS A 67 9.37 7.19 3.55
CA LYS A 67 10.74 7.26 4.05
C LYS A 67 11.24 8.69 4.01
N GLU A 68 12.31 8.91 4.75
CA GLU A 68 12.99 10.21 4.72
C GLU A 68 13.33 10.57 3.28
N TRP A 69 12.99 11.80 2.88
CA TRP A 69 13.16 12.35 1.53
C TRP A 69 12.16 11.87 0.47
N GLU A 70 11.19 11.02 0.80
CA GLU A 70 10.15 10.56 -0.12
C GLU A 70 8.79 11.24 0.11
N PRO A 71 7.93 11.34 -0.92
CA PRO A 71 8.22 11.02 -2.33
C PRO A 71 9.04 12.12 -3.00
N ASN A 72 9.97 11.75 -3.88
CA ASN A 72 10.92 12.69 -4.48
C ASN A 72 10.71 12.92 -6.00
N ASN A 73 9.93 12.07 -6.68
CA ASN A 73 9.62 12.13 -8.10
C ASN A 73 10.84 12.29 -9.02
N LEU A 74 11.87 11.47 -8.84
CA LEU A 74 13.13 11.56 -9.55
C LEU A 74 12.89 11.55 -11.07
N ASN A 75 13.47 12.54 -11.76
CA ASN A 75 13.31 12.75 -13.21
C ASN A 75 11.85 12.87 -13.70
N CYS A 76 10.89 13.12 -12.80
CA CYS A 76 9.46 13.17 -13.09
C CYS A 76 8.85 11.88 -13.65
N ILE A 77 9.35 10.70 -13.26
CA ILE A 77 8.88 9.41 -13.81
C ILE A 77 8.39 8.41 -12.74
N GLU A 78 8.38 8.80 -11.47
CA GLU A 78 8.12 7.89 -10.36
C GLU A 78 6.66 7.93 -9.92
N HIS A 79 5.82 7.11 -10.56
CA HIS A 79 4.36 7.16 -10.38
C HIS A 79 3.80 6.04 -9.51
N SER A 80 4.59 5.03 -9.17
CA SER A 80 4.23 3.90 -8.31
C SER A 80 4.90 3.98 -6.96
N VAL A 81 4.35 3.25 -6.00
CA VAL A 81 4.88 3.22 -4.63
C VAL A 81 5.17 1.79 -4.22
N TYR A 82 6.38 1.54 -3.72
CA TYR A 82 6.71 0.28 -3.06
C TYR A 82 6.94 0.47 -1.57
N MET A 83 6.81 -0.63 -0.82
CA MET A 83 7.13 -0.74 0.60
C MET A 83 8.40 -1.58 0.78
N ASP A 84 9.31 -1.13 1.64
CA ASP A 84 10.51 -1.89 2.02
C ASP A 84 10.26 -2.84 3.21
N GLN A 85 11.26 -3.63 3.58
CA GLN A 85 11.20 -4.57 4.72
C GLN A 85 10.95 -3.90 6.09
N THR A 86 11.19 -2.59 6.21
CA THR A 86 10.90 -1.80 7.42
C THR A 86 9.49 -1.23 7.43
N GLY A 87 8.78 -1.31 6.29
CA GLY A 87 7.42 -0.83 6.11
C GLY A 87 7.35 0.56 5.50
N GLY A 88 8.49 1.21 5.27
CA GLY A 88 8.56 2.56 4.72
C GLY A 88 8.36 2.59 3.21
N TRP A 89 7.85 3.70 2.71
CA TRP A 89 7.42 3.86 1.33
C TRP A 89 8.37 4.73 0.52
N TYR A 90 8.49 4.38 -0.76
CA TYR A 90 9.26 5.09 -1.78
C TYR A 90 8.40 5.22 -3.04
N ASP A 91 8.44 6.37 -3.71
CA ASP A 91 7.98 6.44 -5.10
C ASP A 91 9.06 5.94 -6.04
N PHE A 92 8.65 5.29 -7.13
CA PHE A 92 9.57 4.66 -8.06
C PHE A 92 8.96 4.49 -9.46
N PRO A 93 9.79 4.33 -10.52
CA PRO A 93 9.28 4.23 -11.88
C PRO A 93 8.40 2.99 -12.12
N ASP A 94 7.33 3.17 -12.90
CA ASP A 94 6.32 2.13 -13.17
C ASP A 94 6.85 0.92 -13.95
N ASN A 95 7.98 1.06 -14.63
CA ASN A 95 8.57 0.02 -15.47
C ASN A 95 9.49 -0.93 -14.70
N GLU A 96 9.64 -0.73 -13.40
CA GLU A 96 10.52 -1.53 -12.55
C GLU A 96 9.86 -2.84 -12.09
N SER A 97 10.66 -3.90 -12.09
CA SER A 97 10.18 -5.23 -11.75
C SER A 97 10.26 -5.45 -10.24
N ASN A 98 9.11 -5.55 -9.59
CA ASN A 98 8.99 -5.87 -8.17
C ASN A 98 7.78 -6.81 -7.99
N PRO A 99 7.79 -7.77 -7.05
CA PRO A 99 6.54 -8.37 -6.57
C PRO A 99 5.51 -7.29 -6.21
N PHE A 100 4.24 -7.67 -6.27
CA PHE A 100 3.13 -6.84 -5.84
C PHE A 100 2.21 -7.67 -4.96
N ILE A 101 1.47 -7.00 -4.09
CA ILE A 101 0.42 -7.65 -3.31
C ILE A 101 -0.89 -6.97 -3.67
N CYS A 102 -1.98 -7.71 -3.52
CA CYS A 102 -3.33 -7.20 -3.77
C CYS A 102 -4.19 -7.46 -2.52
N GLU A 103 -4.93 -6.44 -2.08
CA GLU A 103 -6.11 -6.65 -1.26
C GLU A 103 -7.28 -7.13 -2.12
N THR A 104 -7.95 -8.16 -1.63
CA THR A 104 -9.22 -8.64 -2.18
C THR A 104 -10.32 -8.23 -1.21
N LYS A 105 -11.48 -7.84 -1.73
CA LYS A 105 -12.66 -7.71 -0.88
C LYS A 105 -12.90 -9.05 -0.21
N ASP A 106 -12.91 -9.07 1.11
CA ASP A 106 -13.39 -10.22 1.86
C ASP A 106 -14.85 -10.45 1.48
N ILE A 107 -15.11 -11.36 0.54
CA ILE A 107 -16.46 -11.87 0.33
C ILE A 107 -16.71 -12.90 1.43
N PHE A 108 -16.94 -12.44 2.66
CA PHE A 108 -17.63 -13.25 3.66
C PHE A 108 -19.09 -13.39 3.20
N TYR A 109 -19.36 -14.27 2.24
CA TYR A 109 -20.68 -14.91 2.23
C TYR A 109 -20.74 -15.76 3.51
N CYS A 110 -21.31 -15.21 4.58
CA CYS A 110 -21.97 -16.07 5.55
C CYS A 110 -23.00 -16.87 4.74
N PRO A 111 -22.94 -18.22 4.72
CA PRO A 111 -24.11 -18.97 4.30
C PRO A 111 -25.20 -18.55 5.27
N GLN A 112 -26.15 -17.73 4.79
CA GLN A 112 -27.40 -17.52 5.51
C GLN A 112 -27.91 -18.91 5.79
N HIS A 113 -28.15 -19.16 7.08
CA HIS A 113 -28.53 -20.45 7.61
C HIS A 113 -29.48 -21.16 6.66
N ALA A 114 -29.13 -22.41 6.33
CA ALA A 114 -30.12 -23.35 5.86
C ALA A 114 -31.30 -23.34 6.85
N THR A 115 -32.47 -22.95 6.35
CA THR A 115 -33.76 -23.30 6.94
C THR A 115 -34.59 -23.96 5.86
#